data_AF-L8JI11-F1
#
_entry.id   AF-L8JI11-F1
#
_cell.length_a   1.000
_cell.length_b   1.000
_cell.length_c   1.000
_cell.angle_alpha   90.00
_cell.angle_beta   90.00
_cell.angle_gamma   90.00
#
_symmetry.space_group_name_H-M   'P 1'
#
loop_
_entity.id
_entity.type
_entity.pdbx_description
1 polymer ?
#
loop_
_entity_poly.entity_id
_entity_poly.type
_entity_poly.pdbx_seq_one_letter_code
_entity_poly.pdbx_strand_id
1 'polypeptide(L)'
;MKCPKCTSGSIIKGKNSYGCSEWKAGCDMRVPFEFMNKKLTHQQVKRLLEKKATTKLKGFVLEGEKVEGIVKLTNDFQLEFENKTKSQSPVPGKSGKPLCPKCKKGTLIKGKTAYGCSDWKSGCDFRYPFELIKSKANGRPLTKELVLQIISA
;
A
#
# COMPACT_ATOMS: atom_id res chain seq x y z
N MET A 1 18.03 -22.35 -11.06
CA MET A 1 17.95 -21.04 -10.37
C MET A 1 17.98 -21.29 -8.88
N LYS A 2 18.86 -20.60 -8.13
CA LYS A 2 19.00 -20.83 -6.68
C LYS A 2 17.78 -20.29 -5.93
N CYS A 3 17.43 -20.95 -4.83
CA CYS A 3 16.36 -20.53 -3.95
C CYS A 3 16.79 -19.26 -3.20
N PRO A 4 16.02 -18.16 -3.25
CA PRO A 4 16.38 -16.94 -2.55
C PRO A 4 16.20 -17.04 -1.02
N LYS A 5 15.48 -18.07 -0.53
CA LYS A 5 15.24 -18.32 0.89
C LYS A 5 16.38 -19.05 1.59
N CYS A 6 16.74 -20.24 1.08
CA CYS A 6 17.79 -21.05 1.70
C CYS A 6 19.16 -20.91 1.04
N THR A 7 19.24 -20.38 -0.20
CA THR A 7 20.45 -20.28 -1.05
C THR A 7 21.17 -21.59 -1.41
N SER A 8 20.96 -22.66 -0.65
CA SER A 8 21.47 -24.02 -0.89
C SER A 8 20.65 -24.76 -1.96
N GLY A 9 19.33 -24.65 -1.91
CA GLY A 9 18.42 -25.33 -2.83
C GLY A 9 18.23 -24.63 -4.17
N SER A 10 17.64 -25.35 -5.12
CA SER A 10 17.21 -24.82 -6.41
C SER A 10 15.70 -24.77 -6.53
N ILE A 11 15.16 -23.81 -7.28
CA ILE A 11 13.72 -23.75 -7.54
C ILE A 11 13.37 -24.76 -8.63
N ILE A 12 12.41 -25.62 -8.32
CA ILE A 12 11.86 -26.67 -9.18
C ILE A 12 10.39 -26.39 -9.47
N LYS A 13 9.91 -26.79 -10.66
CA LYS A 13 8.50 -26.66 -11.05
C LYS A 13 7.74 -27.89 -10.55
N GLY A 14 6.75 -27.68 -9.68
CA GLY A 14 5.84 -28.72 -9.21
C GLY A 14 4.55 -28.81 -10.03
N LYS A 15 3.50 -29.41 -9.44
CA LYS A 15 2.19 -29.58 -10.08
C LYS A 15 1.38 -28.28 -10.15
N ASN A 16 1.40 -27.48 -9.07
CA ASN A 16 0.60 -26.25 -8.92
C ASN A 16 1.44 -25.00 -8.56
N SER A 17 2.73 -25.19 -8.29
CA SER A 17 3.62 -24.14 -7.80
C SER A 17 5.08 -24.45 -8.12
N TYR A 18 5.90 -23.41 -8.18
CA TYR A 18 7.35 -23.52 -8.06
C TYR A 18 7.73 -23.66 -6.59
N GLY A 19 8.64 -24.57 -6.26
CA GLY A 19 9.09 -24.83 -4.89
C GLY A 19 10.60 -24.99 -4.79
N CYS A 20 11.16 -24.90 -3.60
CA CYS A 20 12.56 -25.25 -3.36
C CYS A 20 12.79 -26.77 -3.46
N SER A 21 13.94 -27.21 -3.97
CA SER A 21 14.38 -28.62 -3.93
C SER A 21 14.62 -29.11 -2.51
N GLU A 22 15.09 -28.23 -1.63
CA GLU A 22 15.39 -28.48 -0.22
C GLU A 22 14.15 -28.35 0.68
N TRP A 23 12.95 -28.55 0.13
CA TRP A 23 11.71 -28.49 0.90
C TRP A 23 11.67 -29.56 2.00
N LYS A 24 12.28 -30.73 1.76
CA LYS A 24 12.44 -31.79 2.77
C LYS A 24 13.42 -31.42 3.89
N ALA A 25 14.36 -30.50 3.61
CA ALA A 25 15.30 -29.98 4.59
C ALA A 25 14.75 -28.76 5.35
N GLY A 26 13.46 -28.40 5.15
CA GLY A 26 12.78 -27.31 5.86
C GLY A 26 12.58 -26.02 5.05
N CYS A 27 12.96 -25.97 3.77
CA CYS A 27 12.73 -24.79 2.94
C CYS A 27 11.32 -24.77 2.33
N ASP A 28 10.42 -24.01 2.93
CA ASP A 28 9.02 -23.79 2.54
C ASP A 28 8.83 -22.79 1.36
N MET A 29 9.90 -22.32 0.71
CA MET A 29 9.81 -21.37 -0.40
C MET A 29 8.91 -21.94 -1.51
N ARG A 30 7.80 -21.24 -1.78
CA ARG A 30 6.80 -21.63 -2.77
C ARG A 30 6.25 -20.42 -3.51
N VAL A 31 6.10 -20.54 -4.82
CA VAL A 31 5.46 -19.53 -5.69
C VAL A 31 4.36 -20.24 -6.47
N PRO A 32 3.07 -19.93 -6.25
CA PRO A 32 1.98 -20.53 -7.01
C PRO A 32 2.05 -20.17 -8.50
N PHE A 33 1.51 -21.03 -9.37
CA PHE A 33 1.40 -20.72 -10.81
C PHE A 33 0.37 -19.64 -11.11
N GLU A 34 -0.57 -19.43 -10.20
CA GLU A 34 -1.61 -18.44 -10.31
C GLU A 34 -1.63 -17.54 -9.08
N PHE A 35 -1.74 -16.24 -9.30
CA PHE A 35 -1.81 -15.25 -8.26
C PHE A 35 -2.83 -14.19 -8.67
N MET A 36 -3.83 -13.94 -7.81
CA MET A 36 -4.96 -13.03 -8.09
C MET A 36 -5.65 -13.30 -9.45
N ASN A 37 -6.01 -14.57 -9.69
CA ASN A 37 -6.60 -15.06 -10.94
C ASN A 37 -5.74 -14.83 -12.21
N LYS A 38 -4.45 -14.51 -12.04
CA LYS A 38 -3.49 -14.38 -13.14
C LYS A 38 -2.46 -15.49 -13.09
N LYS A 39 -2.41 -16.29 -14.16
CA LYS A 39 -1.31 -17.24 -14.36
C LYS A 39 0.00 -16.50 -14.60
N LEU A 40 1.01 -16.79 -13.78
CA LEU A 40 2.36 -16.26 -13.90
C LEU A 40 3.17 -17.17 -14.84
N THR A 41 3.80 -16.58 -15.86
CA THR A 41 4.65 -17.33 -16.78
C THR A 41 5.98 -17.70 -16.13
N HIS A 42 6.65 -18.72 -16.65
CA HIS A 42 7.97 -19.14 -16.15
C HIS A 42 8.96 -17.96 -16.09
N GLN A 43 8.97 -17.10 -17.12
CA GLN A 43 9.85 -15.92 -17.15
C GLN A 43 9.50 -14.90 -16.07
N GLN A 44 8.22 -14.70 -15.77
CA GLN A 44 7.76 -13.79 -14.71
C GLN A 44 8.17 -14.30 -13.34
N VAL A 45 7.99 -15.60 -13.08
CA VAL A 45 8.40 -16.22 -11.82
C VAL A 45 9.92 -16.22 -11.67
N LYS A 46 10.66 -16.49 -12.75
CA LYS A 46 12.12 -16.40 -12.77
C LYS A 46 12.58 -15.00 -12.36
N ARG A 47 12.03 -13.96 -12.99
CA ARG A 47 12.34 -12.57 -12.65
C ARG A 47 11.96 -12.22 -11.22
N LEU A 48 10.80 -12.65 -10.76
CA LEU A 48 10.33 -12.42 -9.39
C LEU A 48 11.29 -13.01 -8.36
N LEU A 49 11.85 -14.18 -8.61
CA LEU A 49 12.79 -14.83 -7.70
C LEU A 49 14.20 -14.22 -7.79
N GLU A 50 14.64 -13.78 -8.96
CA GLU A 50 15.97 -13.15 -9.17
C GLU A 50 16.03 -11.68 -8.72
N LYS A 51 14.96 -10.92 -8.98
CA LYS A 51 14.89 -9.47 -8.72
C LYS A 51 13.99 -9.11 -7.55
N LYS A 52 13.39 -10.10 -6.88
CA LYS A 52 12.34 -9.91 -5.85
C LYS A 52 11.12 -9.13 -6.34
N ALA A 53 10.96 -8.94 -7.65
CA ALA A 53 9.86 -8.19 -8.24
C ALA A 53 9.64 -8.57 -9.72
N THR A 54 8.38 -8.57 -10.16
CA THR A 54 8.03 -8.68 -11.58
C THR A 54 8.15 -7.32 -12.29
N THR A 55 8.00 -7.32 -13.62
CA THR A 55 7.62 -6.11 -14.34
C THR A 55 6.16 -5.77 -14.04
N LYS A 56 5.68 -4.63 -14.55
CA LYS A 56 4.25 -4.31 -14.55
C LYS A 56 3.51 -5.36 -15.37
N LEU A 57 2.66 -6.14 -14.71
CA LEU A 57 1.84 -7.17 -15.32
C LEU A 57 0.39 -6.68 -15.37
N LYS A 58 -0.30 -7.03 -16.46
CA LYS A 58 -1.72 -6.70 -16.67
C LYS A 58 -2.58 -7.94 -16.46
N GLY A 59 -3.85 -7.71 -16.12
CA GLY A 59 -4.87 -8.76 -16.06
C GLY A 59 -4.93 -9.50 -14.73
N PHE A 60 -4.52 -8.88 -13.64
CA PHE A 60 -4.90 -9.36 -12.30
C PHE A 60 -6.36 -9.00 -12.06
N VAL A 61 -7.07 -9.81 -11.28
CA VAL A 61 -8.45 -9.50 -10.90
C VAL A 61 -8.50 -9.23 -9.40
N LEU A 62 -8.88 -8.01 -9.03
CA LEU A 62 -9.09 -7.59 -7.65
C LEU A 62 -10.55 -7.13 -7.54
N GLU A 63 -11.33 -7.75 -6.66
CA GLU A 63 -12.75 -7.41 -6.43
C GLU A 63 -13.62 -7.39 -7.70
N GLY A 64 -13.27 -8.20 -8.70
CA GLY A 64 -13.97 -8.28 -9.99
C GLY A 64 -13.45 -7.31 -11.05
N GLU A 65 -12.54 -6.39 -10.72
CA GLU A 65 -11.93 -5.46 -11.67
C GLU A 65 -10.57 -5.95 -12.17
N LYS A 66 -10.30 -5.74 -13.47
CA LYS A 66 -8.99 -6.05 -14.06
C LYS A 66 -8.01 -4.92 -13.76
N VAL A 67 -7.00 -5.23 -12.97
CA VAL A 67 -5.98 -4.27 -12.53
C VAL A 67 -4.59 -4.63 -13.08
N GLU A 68 -3.73 -3.61 -13.15
CA GLU A 68 -2.33 -3.74 -13.54
C GLU A 68 -1.44 -3.45 -12.34
N GLY A 69 -0.41 -4.26 -12.10
CA GLY A 69 0.48 -4.03 -10.97
C GLY A 69 1.77 -4.83 -11.04
N ILE A 70 2.55 -4.74 -9.98
CA ILE A 70 3.83 -5.43 -9.82
C ILE A 70 3.67 -6.41 -8.67
N VAL A 71 4.08 -7.66 -8.88
CA VAL A 71 4.20 -8.64 -7.80
C VAL A 71 5.59 -8.52 -7.22
N LYS A 72 5.68 -8.29 -5.92
CA LYS A 72 6.93 -8.25 -5.15
C LYS A 72 7.02 -9.48 -4.25
N LEU A 73 8.25 -9.92 -4.02
CA LEU A 73 8.56 -10.95 -3.05
C LEU A 73 9.08 -10.26 -1.79
N THR A 74 8.35 -10.40 -0.69
CA THR A 74 8.70 -9.79 0.60
C THR A 74 9.88 -10.51 1.25
N ASN A 75 10.40 -9.96 2.35
CA ASN A 75 11.46 -10.61 3.13
C ASN A 75 11.03 -11.95 3.74
N ASP A 76 9.74 -12.12 4.00
CA ASP A 76 9.13 -13.38 4.46
C ASP A 76 8.88 -14.36 3.31
N PHE A 77 9.35 -14.04 2.10
CA PHE A 77 9.16 -14.81 0.88
C PHE A 77 7.69 -15.01 0.50
N GLN A 78 6.84 -14.04 0.87
CA GLN A 78 5.42 -13.96 0.49
C GLN A 78 5.25 -13.07 -0.74
N LEU A 79 4.18 -13.34 -1.51
CA LEU A 79 3.83 -12.54 -2.68
C LEU A 79 2.97 -11.35 -2.28
N GLU A 80 3.44 -10.14 -2.57
CA GLU A 80 2.71 -8.90 -2.37
C GLU A 80 2.38 -8.26 -3.72
N PHE A 81 1.14 -7.81 -3.89
CA PHE A 81 0.71 -7.11 -5.10
C PHE A 81 0.72 -5.60 -4.89
N GLU A 82 1.55 -4.89 -5.65
CA GLU A 82 1.51 -3.43 -5.71
C GLU A 82 0.73 -2.99 -6.95
N ASN A 83 -0.53 -2.59 -6.73
CA ASN A 83 -1.35 -1.98 -7.75
C ASN A 83 -0.99 -0.50 -7.92
N LYS A 84 -0.66 -0.06 -9.14
CA LYS A 84 -0.44 1.36 -9.46
C LYS A 84 -1.68 2.07 -10.03
N THR A 85 -2.87 1.49 -9.91
CA THR A 85 -4.12 2.22 -10.13
C THR A 85 -4.56 2.91 -8.85
N LYS A 86 -4.91 4.20 -8.97
CA LYS A 86 -5.38 5.05 -7.87
C LYS A 86 -6.63 4.43 -7.25
N SER A 87 -6.51 3.73 -6.12
CA SER A 87 -7.34 3.87 -4.91
C SER A 87 -7.23 2.66 -3.97
N GLN A 88 -6.85 2.98 -2.73
CA GLN A 88 -7.38 2.47 -1.46
C GLN A 88 -7.31 0.95 -1.16
N SER A 89 -6.31 0.59 -0.35
CA SER A 89 -6.58 -0.18 0.86
C SER A 89 -5.88 0.50 2.05
N PRO A 90 -6.53 0.57 3.22
CA PRO A 90 -6.06 1.34 4.36
C PRO A 90 -4.94 0.58 5.08
N VAL A 91 -3.71 1.08 4.98
CA VAL A 91 -2.63 0.69 5.91
C VAL A 91 -2.48 1.81 6.94
N PRO A 92 -2.55 1.52 8.25
CA PRO A 92 -2.48 2.54 9.28
C PRO A 92 -1.05 3.09 9.34
N GLY A 93 -0.94 4.41 9.25
CA GLY A 93 0.29 5.12 9.56
C GLY A 93 1.19 5.44 8.37
N LYS A 94 0.80 6.45 7.60
CA LYS A 94 1.60 7.63 7.23
C LYS A 94 1.14 8.18 5.88
N SER A 95 0.89 9.49 5.84
CA SER A 95 0.70 10.30 4.64
C SER A 95 -0.67 10.27 3.96
N GLY A 96 -1.75 9.98 4.70
CA GLY A 96 -3.10 10.43 4.32
C GLY A 96 -3.33 11.87 4.77
N LYS A 97 -4.10 12.66 4.03
CA LYS A 97 -4.63 13.94 4.54
C LYS A 97 -5.28 13.65 5.91
N PRO A 98 -5.01 14.47 6.95
CA PRO A 98 -5.48 14.18 8.29
C PRO A 98 -6.99 14.04 8.30
N LEU A 99 -7.53 13.09 9.08
CA LEU A 99 -8.97 12.94 9.20
C LEU A 99 -9.58 14.19 9.85
N CYS A 100 -10.81 14.52 9.45
CA CYS A 100 -11.56 15.60 10.04
C CYS A 100 -11.85 15.28 11.52
N PRO A 101 -11.51 16.17 12.47
CA PRO A 101 -11.71 15.92 13.90
C PRO A 101 -13.19 15.86 14.29
N LYS A 102 -14.08 16.49 13.51
CA LYS A 102 -15.53 16.50 13.77
C LYS A 102 -16.21 15.19 13.36
N CYS A 103 -15.99 14.72 12.13
CA CYS A 103 -16.74 13.58 11.59
C CYS A 103 -15.95 12.28 11.52
N LYS A 104 -14.61 12.32 11.60
CA LYS A 104 -13.68 11.18 11.46
C LYS A 104 -13.79 10.36 10.16
N LYS A 105 -14.77 10.66 9.29
CA LYS A 105 -15.00 10.05 7.98
C LYS A 105 -14.30 10.84 6.87
N GLY A 106 -14.54 12.15 6.85
CA GLY A 106 -13.95 13.04 5.86
C GLY A 106 -12.50 13.40 6.18
N THR A 107 -11.79 13.90 5.17
CA THR A 107 -10.41 14.37 5.31
C THR A 107 -10.37 15.89 5.46
N LEU A 108 -9.36 16.38 6.18
CA LEU A 108 -9.07 17.79 6.35
C LEU A 108 -8.47 18.34 5.06
N ILE A 109 -9.13 19.34 4.49
CA ILE A 109 -8.70 20.04 3.28
C ILE A 109 -8.34 21.49 3.61
N LYS A 110 -7.29 22.02 2.98
CA LYS A 110 -6.88 23.42 3.11
C LYS A 110 -7.61 24.25 2.05
N GLY A 111 -8.45 25.17 2.48
CA GLY A 111 -9.08 26.18 1.61
C GLY A 111 -8.25 27.47 1.51
N LYS A 112 -8.87 28.53 0.99
CA LYS A 112 -8.23 29.86 0.87
C LYS A 112 -8.11 30.58 2.22
N THR A 113 -9.10 30.42 3.10
CA THR A 113 -9.20 31.18 4.37
C THR A 113 -9.35 30.29 5.61
N ALA A 114 -9.55 28.99 5.42
CA ALA A 114 -9.85 28.05 6.48
C ALA A 114 -9.46 26.61 6.07
N TYR A 115 -9.21 25.75 7.05
CA TYR A 115 -9.31 24.31 6.86
C TYR A 115 -10.78 23.89 6.90
N GLY A 116 -11.16 22.91 6.11
CA GLY A 116 -12.52 22.36 6.08
C GLY A 116 -12.54 20.85 5.97
N CYS A 117 -13.71 20.24 6.11
CA CYS A 117 -13.90 18.81 5.83
C CYS A 117 -14.15 18.57 4.34
N SER A 118 -13.63 17.47 3.78
CA SER A 118 -13.95 17.02 2.43
C SER A 118 -15.41 16.58 2.27
N ASP A 119 -16.02 16.06 3.34
CA ASP A 119 -17.39 15.55 3.36
C ASP A 119 -18.41 16.62 3.77
N TRP A 120 -18.14 17.89 3.46
CA TRP A 120 -19.05 18.98 3.75
C TRP A 120 -20.40 18.86 3.03
N LYS A 121 -20.39 18.29 1.81
CA LYS A 121 -21.62 17.97 1.05
C LYS A 121 -22.44 16.86 1.70
N SER A 122 -21.79 15.97 2.46
CA SER A 122 -22.44 14.88 3.19
C SER A 122 -22.91 15.32 4.59
N GLY A 123 -22.90 16.63 4.87
CA GLY A 123 -23.41 17.22 6.12
C GLY A 123 -22.33 17.60 7.14
N CYS A 124 -21.03 17.45 6.84
CA CYS A 124 -19.98 17.87 7.77
C CYS A 124 -19.56 19.34 7.58
N ASP A 125 -20.15 20.24 8.35
CA ASP A 125 -19.89 21.68 8.38
C ASP A 125 -18.57 22.09 9.08
N PHE A 126 -17.64 21.15 9.28
CA PHE A 126 -16.37 21.47 9.93
C PHE A 126 -15.56 22.50 9.14
N ARG A 127 -15.28 23.64 9.77
CA ARG A 127 -14.49 24.74 9.21
C ARG A 127 -13.66 25.39 10.32
N TYR A 128 -12.36 25.49 10.10
CA TYR A 128 -11.40 26.08 11.03
C TYR A 128 -10.62 27.23 10.35
N PRO A 129 -10.98 28.50 10.60
CA PRO A 129 -10.34 29.68 10.01
C PRO A 129 -8.83 29.79 10.31
N PHE A 130 -8.06 30.29 9.35
CA PHE A 130 -6.61 30.49 9.54
C PHE A 130 -6.29 31.55 10.59
N GLU A 131 -7.15 32.55 10.78
CA GLU A 131 -6.99 33.56 11.82
C GLU A 131 -6.95 32.93 13.21
N LEU A 132 -7.86 31.98 13.50
CA LEU A 132 -7.85 31.26 14.78
C LEU A 132 -6.58 30.41 14.98
N ILE A 133 -5.99 29.91 13.89
CA ILE A 133 -4.74 29.14 13.95
C ILE A 133 -3.58 30.07 14.28
N LYS A 134 -3.49 31.24 13.64
CA LYS A 134 -2.47 32.24 13.92
C LYS A 134 -2.57 32.75 15.36
N SER A 135 -3.77 33.03 15.85
CA SER A 135 -4.00 33.44 17.24
C SER A 135 -3.56 32.35 18.22
N LYS A 136 -3.93 31.08 18.00
CA LYS A 136 -3.51 29.97 18.87
C LYS A 136 -2.02 29.64 18.76
N ALA A 137 -1.39 29.92 17.62
CA ALA A 137 0.04 29.68 17.43
C ALA A 137 0.94 30.67 18.19
N ASN A 138 0.41 31.81 18.65
CA ASN A 138 1.13 32.79 19.50
C ASN A 138 2.55 33.11 19.00
N GLY A 139 2.71 33.37 17.69
CA GLY A 139 4.00 33.70 17.08
C GLY A 139 4.93 32.52 16.76
N ARG A 140 4.52 31.28 17.04
CA ARG A 140 5.26 30.07 16.65
C ARG A 140 5.14 29.81 15.14
N PRO A 141 6.15 29.17 14.51
CA PRO A 141 6.07 28.79 13.10
C PRO A 141 4.90 27.82 12.88
N LEU A 142 4.09 28.09 11.85
CA LEU A 142 2.94 27.27 11.47
C LEU A 142 3.39 25.98 10.77
N THR A 143 4.02 25.07 11.52
CA THR A 143 4.37 23.74 11.05
C THR A 143 3.11 22.88 10.90
N LYS A 144 3.19 21.85 10.06
CA LYS A 144 2.08 20.94 9.80
C LYS A 144 1.59 20.29 11.10
N GLU A 145 2.51 19.94 11.98
CA GLU A 145 2.24 19.29 13.26
C GLU A 145 1.49 20.23 14.21
N LEU A 146 1.96 21.47 14.37
CA LEU A 146 1.35 22.47 15.25
C LEU A 146 -0.06 22.84 14.77
N VAL A 147 -0.23 23.02 13.45
CA VAL A 147 -1.53 23.30 12.85
C VAL A 147 -2.50 22.16 13.12
N LEU A 148 -2.06 20.90 13.01
CA LEU A 148 -2.93 19.76 13.29
C LEU A 148 -3.30 19.66 14.76
N GLN A 149 -2.35 19.89 15.68
CA GLN A 149 -2.64 19.95 17.11
C GLN A 149 -3.70 21.03 17.42
N ILE A 150 -3.57 22.22 16.84
CA ILE A 150 -4.51 23.34 17.05
C ILE A 150 -5.92 23.03 16.52
N ILE A 151 -6.01 22.34 15.38
CA ILE A 151 -7.28 22.00 14.72
C ILE A 151 -7.97 20.82 15.41
N SER A 152 -7.21 19.91 16.02
CA SER A 152 -7.72 18.75 16.75
C SER A 152 -7.96 18.98 18.25
N ALA A 153 -7.54 20.13 18.78
CA ALA A 153 -7.73 20.54 20.17
C ALA A 153 -9.10 21.20 20.39
#